data_AF-A0A1C4TQ28-F1
#
_entry.id   AF-A0A1C4TQ28-F1
#
_cell.length_a   1.000
_cell.length_b   1.000
_cell.length_c   1.000
_cell.angle_alpha   90.00
_cell.angle_beta   90.00
_cell.angle_gamma   90.00
#
_symmetry.space_group_name_H-M   'P 1'
#
loop_
_entity.id
_entity.type
_entity.pdbx_description
1 polymer ?
#
loop_
_entity_poly.entity_id
_entity_poly.type
_entity_poly.pdbx_seq_one_letter_code
_entity_poly.pdbx_strand_id
1 'polypeptide(L)'
;MHTVGDGDAFSAAGFDVTVHGELHAVIHPDIPRITNVGFLVDGSVFHPGDALTVPERPVDTLLLPVMAPWSKISEVIDYVREVKPRRAIDVHDALLTDLARPIYDNQIGALGGADHGRLAPGGTTEL
;
A
#
# COMPACT_ATOMS: atom_id res chain seq x y z
N MET A 1 -0.41 22.94 -12.49
CA MET A 1 -0.60 22.04 -11.33
C MET A 1 -1.93 21.36 -11.54
N HIS A 2 -1.94 20.02 -11.60
CA HIS A 2 -3.18 19.24 -11.65
C HIS A 2 -3.41 18.69 -10.24
N THR A 3 -4.48 19.12 -9.60
CA THR A 3 -4.96 18.55 -8.33
C THR A 3 -5.91 17.42 -8.69
N VAL A 4 -5.80 16.29 -7.98
CA VAL A 4 -6.65 15.12 -8.15
C VAL A 4 -7.18 14.67 -6.80
N GLY A 5 -8.36 14.05 -6.79
CA GLY A 5 -9.00 13.47 -5.62
C GLY A 5 -9.57 12.09 -5.90
N ASP A 6 -10.21 11.50 -4.91
CA ASP A 6 -10.86 10.19 -5.05
C ASP A 6 -11.82 10.14 -6.24
N GLY A 7 -11.77 9.04 -6.99
CA GLY A 7 -12.59 8.81 -8.18
C GLY A 7 -12.07 9.46 -9.46
N ASP A 8 -11.06 10.35 -9.40
CA ASP A 8 -10.46 10.93 -10.59
C ASP A 8 -9.71 9.88 -11.42
N ALA A 9 -9.64 10.14 -12.73
CA ALA A 9 -8.86 9.37 -13.69
C ALA A 9 -8.12 10.30 -14.66
N PHE A 10 -6.87 9.99 -14.97
CA PHE A 10 -6.05 10.77 -15.89
C PHE A 10 -4.94 9.90 -16.49
N SER A 11 -4.36 10.36 -17.60
CA SER A 11 -3.16 9.74 -18.16
C SER A 11 -1.92 10.57 -17.83
N ALA A 12 -0.81 9.90 -17.49
CA ALA A 12 0.47 10.55 -17.22
C ALA A 12 1.62 9.68 -17.73
N ALA A 13 2.55 10.28 -18.47
CA ALA A 13 3.70 9.58 -19.06
C ALA A 13 3.35 8.30 -19.86
N GLY A 14 2.13 8.22 -20.41
CA GLY A 14 1.65 7.07 -21.17
C GLY A 14 0.92 6.00 -20.35
N PHE A 15 0.80 6.18 -19.04
CA PHE A 15 0.06 5.30 -18.14
C PHE A 15 -1.34 5.83 -17.86
N ASP A 16 -2.30 4.94 -17.68
CA ASP A 16 -3.63 5.26 -17.16
C ASP A 16 -3.60 5.20 -15.63
N VAL A 17 -4.07 6.26 -14.98
CA VAL A 17 -4.03 6.40 -13.51
C VAL A 17 -5.44 6.66 -13.00
N THR A 18 -5.86 5.90 -11.99
CA THR A 18 -7.07 6.16 -11.21
C THR A 18 -6.73 6.43 -9.75
N VAL A 19 -7.48 7.33 -9.12
CA VAL A 19 -7.19 7.85 -7.78
C VAL A 19 -8.21 7.31 -6.79
N HIS A 20 -7.74 6.86 -5.62
CA HIS A 20 -8.56 6.14 -4.64
C HIS A 20 -8.29 6.62 -3.21
N GLY A 21 -9.36 6.83 -2.44
CA GLY A 21 -9.31 7.26 -1.05
C GLY A 21 -8.98 8.74 -0.87
N GLU A 22 -9.24 9.25 0.32
CA GLU A 22 -9.14 10.69 0.61
C GLU A 22 -8.26 11.00 1.83
N LEU A 23 -8.04 10.03 2.71
CA LEU A 23 -7.50 10.25 4.05
C LEU A 23 -6.45 9.20 4.43
N HIS A 24 -5.37 9.67 5.05
CA HIS A 24 -4.32 8.86 5.67
C HIS A 24 -4.91 7.93 6.74
N ALA A 25 -4.27 6.80 7.04
CA ALA A 25 -4.64 5.95 8.19
C ALA A 25 -4.76 6.76 9.50
N VAL A 26 -5.55 6.29 10.47
CA VAL A 26 -5.70 7.03 11.73
C VAL A 26 -4.40 6.95 12.53
N ILE A 27 -3.72 8.09 12.72
CA ILE A 27 -2.53 8.16 13.58
C ILE A 27 -2.94 8.12 15.06
N HIS A 28 -3.89 8.98 15.42
CA HIS A 28 -4.50 9.04 16.74
C HIS A 28 -5.87 9.75 16.61
N PRO A 29 -6.91 9.38 17.39
CA PRO A 29 -8.23 10.03 17.31
C PRO A 29 -8.22 11.55 17.52
N ASP A 30 -7.28 12.07 18.31
CA ASP A 30 -7.15 13.50 18.61
C ASP A 30 -6.37 14.30 17.55
N ILE A 31 -5.81 13.63 16.54
CA ILE A 31 -5.08 14.28 15.44
C ILE A 31 -6.03 14.34 14.22
N PRO A 32 -6.33 15.52 13.66
CA PRO A 32 -7.07 15.62 12.41
C PRO A 32 -6.43 14.77 11.32
N ARG A 33 -7.23 13.94 10.63
CA ARG A 33 -6.72 13.07 9.56
C ARG A 33 -6.17 13.92 8.41
N ILE A 34 -4.98 13.56 7.95
CA ILE A 34 -4.29 14.20 6.84
C ILE A 34 -4.83 13.65 5.52
N THR A 35 -4.92 14.50 4.50
CA THR A 35 -5.30 14.09 3.14
C THR A 35 -4.28 13.12 2.56
N ASN A 36 -4.76 12.02 2.01
CA ASN A 36 -3.95 11.01 1.32
C ASN A 36 -4.78 10.39 0.21
N VAL A 37 -4.21 10.27 -0.98
CA VAL A 37 -4.80 9.52 -2.08
C VAL A 37 -3.88 8.37 -2.46
N GLY A 38 -4.46 7.26 -2.90
CA GLY A 38 -3.78 6.17 -3.55
C GLY A 38 -3.89 6.26 -5.07
N PHE A 39 -2.95 5.65 -5.78
CA PHE A 39 -2.90 5.62 -7.24
C PHE A 39 -2.88 4.17 -7.72
N LEU A 40 -3.84 3.83 -8.58
CA LEU A 40 -3.84 2.58 -9.35
C LEU A 40 -3.39 2.89 -10.78
N VAL A 41 -2.23 2.36 -11.14
CA VAL A 41 -1.57 2.58 -12.43
C VAL A 41 -1.82 1.37 -13.34
N ASP A 42 -2.28 1.64 -14.56
CA ASP A 42 -2.67 0.68 -15.60
C ASP A 42 -3.61 -0.43 -15.11
N GLY A 43 -4.41 -0.15 -14.07
CA GLY A 43 -5.27 -1.14 -13.43
C GLY A 43 -4.51 -2.29 -12.76
N SER A 44 -3.20 -2.20 -12.58
CA SER A 44 -2.33 -3.32 -12.18
C SER A 44 -1.57 -3.06 -10.88
N VAL A 45 -0.91 -1.90 -10.76
CA VAL A 45 -0.08 -1.56 -9.59
C VAL A 45 -0.79 -0.53 -8.74
N PHE A 46 -1.05 -0.86 -7.47
CA PHE A 46 -1.68 0.06 -6.54
C PHE A 46 -0.71 0.54 -5.46
N HIS A 47 -0.56 1.86 -5.36
CA HIS A 47 0.11 2.51 -4.24
C HIS A 47 -0.92 3.26 -3.40
N PRO A 48 -1.25 2.83 -2.18
CA PRO A 48 -2.29 3.45 -1.35
C PRO A 48 -1.86 4.74 -0.63
N GLY A 49 -0.61 5.20 -0.83
CA GLY A 49 0.05 6.10 0.11
C GLY A 49 0.15 5.50 1.52
N ASP A 50 0.01 6.33 2.53
CA ASP A 50 0.10 5.94 3.94
C ASP A 50 -1.31 5.68 4.51
N ALA A 51 -2.02 4.77 3.85
CA ALA A 51 -3.38 4.39 4.16
C ALA A 51 -3.63 2.90 3.86
N LEU A 52 -4.71 2.36 4.41
CA LEU A 52 -5.21 1.01 4.12
C LEU A 52 -6.46 1.10 3.22
N THR A 53 -6.39 1.96 2.19
CA THR A 53 -7.49 2.18 1.22
C THR A 53 -7.62 0.98 0.31
N VAL A 54 -8.81 0.38 0.20
CA VAL A 54 -9.06 -0.71 -0.76
C VAL A 54 -9.47 -0.08 -2.10
N PRO A 55 -8.72 -0.29 -3.20
CA PRO A 55 -9.22 0.10 -4.51
C PRO A 55 -10.37 -0.87 -4.81
N GLU A 56 -11.57 -0.37 -5.13
CA GLU A 56 -12.77 -1.20 -5.36
C GLU A 56 -12.69 -2.04 -6.67
N ARG A 57 -11.48 -2.42 -7.07
CA ARG A 57 -11.11 -3.19 -8.26
C ARG A 57 -9.97 -4.14 -7.89
N PRO A 58 -9.90 -5.35 -8.48
CA PRO A 58 -8.74 -6.22 -8.31
C PRO A 58 -7.46 -5.53 -8.79
N VAL A 59 -6.35 -5.79 -8.10
CA VAL A 59 -5.01 -5.28 -8.47
C VAL A 59 -4.03 -6.45 -8.50
N ASP A 60 -3.04 -6.40 -9.39
CA ASP A 60 -2.03 -7.45 -9.46
C ASP A 60 -0.97 -7.26 -8.37
N THR A 61 -0.46 -6.04 -8.25
CA THR A 61 0.61 -5.67 -7.33
C THR A 61 0.15 -4.60 -6.36
N LEU A 62 0.23 -4.88 -5.06
CA LEU A 62 0.02 -3.92 -3.98
C LEU A 62 1.37 -3.43 -3.45
N LEU A 63 1.60 -2.11 -3.46
CA LEU A 63 2.68 -1.51 -2.68
C LEU A 63 2.19 -1.34 -1.24
N LEU A 64 2.62 -2.25 -0.36
CA LEU A 64 2.05 -2.46 0.96
C LEU A 64 2.76 -1.58 2.01
N PRO A 65 2.09 -0.59 2.63
CA PRO A 65 2.66 0.15 3.75
C PRO A 65 2.75 -0.78 4.98
N VAL A 66 3.95 -1.31 5.25
CA VAL A 66 4.12 -2.41 6.21
C VAL A 66 4.15 -1.94 7.65
N MET A 67 4.78 -0.80 7.94
CA MET A 67 5.03 -0.43 9.33
C MET A 67 5.03 1.07 9.58
N ALA A 68 4.25 1.48 10.56
CA ALA A 68 4.28 2.81 11.13
C ALA A 68 3.84 2.77 12.60
N PRO A 69 4.11 3.81 13.39
CA PRO A 69 3.64 3.89 14.79
C PRO A 69 2.11 3.77 14.94
N TRP A 70 1.37 4.08 13.88
CA TRP A 70 -0.09 4.04 13.85
C TRP A 70 -0.67 2.67 13.46
N SER A 71 0.16 1.72 13.01
CA SER A 71 -0.27 0.46 12.43
C SER A 71 -0.04 -0.73 13.36
N LYS A 72 -0.93 -1.72 13.32
CA LYS A 72 -0.69 -3.08 13.82
C LYS A 72 -0.51 -4.01 12.63
N ILE A 73 0.41 -4.98 12.75
CA ILE A 73 0.62 -6.00 11.71
C ILE A 73 -0.66 -6.77 11.36
N SER A 74 -1.58 -6.97 12.32
CA SER A 74 -2.87 -7.61 12.05
C SER A 74 -3.71 -6.84 11.03
N GLU A 75 -3.69 -5.50 11.09
CA GLU A 75 -4.43 -4.64 10.16
C GLU A 75 -3.79 -4.67 8.76
N VAL A 76 -2.46 -4.79 8.68
CA VAL A 76 -1.73 -4.97 7.41
C VAL A 76 -2.09 -6.31 6.77
N ILE A 77 -2.15 -7.39 7.55
CA ILE A 77 -2.54 -8.72 7.07
C ILE A 77 -3.98 -8.72 6.56
N ASP A 78 -4.90 -8.14 7.33
CA ASP A 78 -6.31 -8.05 6.93
C ASP A 78 -6.48 -7.17 5.69
N TYR A 79 -5.67 -6.11 5.56
CA TYR A 79 -5.65 -5.29 4.37
C TYR A 79 -5.19 -6.06 3.11
N VAL A 80 -4.13 -6.87 3.20
CA VAL A 80 -3.71 -7.74 2.08
C VAL A 80 -4.84 -8.71 1.70
N ARG A 81 -5.52 -9.30 2.69
CA ARG A 81 -6.64 -10.22 2.46
C ARG A 81 -7.88 -9.56 1.86
N GLU A 82 -8.08 -8.28 2.14
CA GLU A 82 -9.21 -7.53 1.59
C GLU A 82 -8.93 -7.13 0.13
N VAL A 83 -7.73 -6.60 -0.14
CA VAL A 83 -7.30 -6.21 -1.50
C VAL A 83 -7.11 -7.44 -2.42
N LYS A 84 -6.66 -8.57 -1.87
CA LYS A 84 -6.39 -9.83 -2.59
C LYS A 84 -5.45 -9.66 -3.80
N PRO A 85 -4.31 -8.97 -3.65
CA PRO A 85 -3.38 -8.84 -4.76
C PRO A 85 -2.74 -10.19 -5.08
N ARG A 86 -2.22 -10.36 -6.30
CA ARG A 86 -1.33 -11.50 -6.59
C ARG A 86 -0.04 -11.39 -5.80
N ARG A 87 0.54 -10.18 -5.74
CA ARG A 87 1.78 -9.88 -5.01
C ARG A 87 1.67 -8.60 -4.18
N ALA A 88 2.30 -8.60 -3.02
CA ALA A 88 2.49 -7.44 -2.16
C ALA A 88 3.98 -7.12 -2.02
N ILE A 89 4.35 -5.88 -2.30
CA ILE A 89 5.73 -5.39 -2.19
C ILE A 89 5.78 -4.32 -1.10
N ASP A 90 6.70 -4.48 -0.17
CA ASP A 90 6.84 -3.57 0.96
C ASP A 90 7.18 -2.14 0.54
N VAL A 91 6.44 -1.20 1.13
CA VAL A 91 6.81 0.21 1.26
C VAL A 91 6.63 0.65 2.71
N HIS A 92 7.07 1.86 3.05
CA HIS A 92 6.90 2.41 4.39
C HIS A 92 7.42 1.46 5.49
N ASP A 93 8.64 0.93 5.32
CA ASP A 93 9.22 -0.12 6.16
C ASP A 93 10.55 0.29 6.82
N ALA A 94 10.98 1.56 6.64
CA ALA A 94 12.30 2.04 7.07
C ALA A 94 12.54 1.96 8.58
N LEU A 95 11.48 1.95 9.39
CA LEU A 95 11.57 1.82 10.84
C LEU A 95 11.78 0.35 11.28
N LEU A 96 11.61 -0.63 10.38
CA LEU A 96 11.84 -2.04 10.69
C LEU A 96 13.34 -2.33 10.69
N THR A 97 13.84 -2.69 11.87
CA THR A 97 15.20 -3.21 12.04
C THR A 97 15.26 -4.68 11.60
N ASP A 98 16.47 -5.17 11.37
CA ASP A 98 16.71 -6.58 11.01
C ASP A 98 16.20 -7.56 12.08
N LEU A 99 16.04 -7.11 13.32
CA LEU A 99 15.48 -7.94 14.40
C LEU A 99 13.96 -8.14 14.25
N ALA A 100 13.23 -7.07 13.92
CA ALA A 100 11.78 -7.11 13.81
C ALA A 100 11.31 -7.66 12.46
N ARG A 101 12.09 -7.43 11.40
CA ARG A 101 11.69 -7.72 10.03
C ARG A 101 11.29 -9.17 9.78
N PRO A 102 12.01 -10.21 10.25
CA PRO A 102 11.59 -11.60 10.05
C PRO A 102 10.21 -11.91 10.64
N ILE A 103 9.76 -11.16 11.65
CA ILE A 103 8.42 -11.34 12.22
C ILE A 103 7.37 -10.85 11.21
N TYR A 104 7.61 -9.69 10.57
CA TYR A 104 6.69 -9.14 9.59
C TYR A 104 6.62 -10.00 8.33
N ASP A 105 7.78 -10.34 7.76
CA ASP A 105 7.89 -11.17 6.56
C ASP A 105 7.15 -12.51 6.75
N ASN A 106 7.40 -13.19 7.88
CA ASN A 106 6.76 -14.48 8.16
C ASN A 106 5.24 -14.37 8.36
N GLN A 107 4.78 -13.37 9.13
CA GLN A 107 3.35 -13.25 9.44
C GLN A 107 2.55 -12.80 8.22
N ILE A 108 3.04 -11.82 7.46
CA ILE A 108 2.37 -11.35 6.24
C ILE A 108 2.40 -12.44 5.18
N GLY A 109 3.55 -13.09 4.95
CA GLY A 109 3.65 -14.19 3.99
C GLY A 109 2.76 -15.39 4.34
N ALA A 110 2.69 -15.78 5.61
CA ALA A 110 1.89 -16.94 6.03
C ALA A 110 0.39 -16.65 6.08
N LEU A 111 -0.03 -15.43 6.41
CA LEU A 111 -1.43 -15.11 6.70
C LEU A 111 -2.09 -14.24 5.62
N GLY A 112 -1.33 -13.47 4.85
CA GLY A 112 -1.86 -12.49 3.88
C GLY A 112 -2.49 -13.11 2.64
N GLY A 113 -2.08 -14.32 2.24
CA GLY A 113 -2.64 -15.03 1.08
C GLY A 113 -2.22 -14.47 -0.28
N ALA A 114 -1.11 -13.73 -0.34
CA ALA A 114 -0.49 -13.20 -1.55
C ALA A 114 1.02 -13.42 -1.51
N ASP A 115 1.69 -13.41 -2.67
CA ASP A 115 3.15 -13.44 -2.72
C ASP A 115 3.70 -12.17 -2.06
N HIS A 116 4.42 -12.31 -0.95
CA HIS A 116 4.96 -11.19 -0.18
C HIS A 116 6.46 -11.04 -0.39
N GLY A 117 6.91 -9.81 -0.65
CA GLY A 117 8.33 -9.54 -0.84
C GLY A 117 8.69 -8.08 -0.62
N ARG A 118 9.99 -7.79 -0.68
CA ARG A 118 10.54 -6.45 -0.49
C ARG A 118 11.56 -6.09 -1.56
N LEU A 119 11.75 -4.79 -1.75
CA LEU A 119 12.86 -4.24 -2.50
C LEU A 119 13.74 -3.42 -1.55
N ALA A 120 15.05 -3.61 -1.60
CA ALA A 120 15.96 -2.66 -0.96
C ALA A 120 15.86 -1.30 -1.68
N PRO A 121 16.15 -0.16 -1.01
CA PRO A 121 16.22 1.13 -1.69
C PRO A 121 17.11 1.08 -2.94
N GLY A 122 16.57 1.51 -4.09
CA GLY A 122 17.22 1.42 -5.39
C GLY A 122 17.07 0.08 -6.13
N GLY A 123 16.47 -0.93 -5.50
CA GLY A 123 16.10 -2.19 -6.13
C GLY A 123 14.91 -2.03 -7.08
N THR A 124 14.82 -2.94 -8.05
CA THR A 124 13.74 -2.98 -9.05
C THR A 124 13.23 -4.42 -9.22
N THR A 125 12.05 -4.55 -9.82
CA THR A 125 11.42 -5.82 -10.18
C THR A 125 10.58 -5.62 -11.43
N GLU A 126 10.45 -6.67 -12.24
CA GLU A 126 9.51 -6.71 -13.35
C GLU A 126 8.09 -6.97 -12.84
N LEU A 127 7.09 -6.48 -13.57
CA LEU A 127 5.67 -6.66 -13.28
C LEU A 127 5.05 -7.76 -14.15
#